data_AF-A0A1C6M2Y8-F1
#
_entry.id   AF-A0A1C6M2Y8-F1
#
_cell.length_a   1.000
_cell.length_b   1.000
_cell.length_c   1.000
_cell.angle_alpha   90.00
_cell.angle_beta   90.00
_cell.angle_gamma   90.00
#
_symmetry.space_group_name_H-M   'P 1'
#
loop_
_entity.id
_entity.type
_entity.pdbx_description
1 polymer ?
#
loop_
_entity_poly.entity_id
_entity_poly.type
_entity_poly.pdbx_seq_one_letter_code
_entity_poly.pdbx_strand_id
1 'polypeptide(L)'
;MSVVALHPGYTGTVADTEDRFHGNRLLYIGWEDHLLFCAPVCLPLPPSMPFGALLGEVLPGVYGSHPDFEKIDWAKAQWFDSGKPFTPDPAKSLADNGLVHKSVIRFRVPGLKGIKGSAS
;
A
#
# COMPACT_ATOMS: atom_id res chain seq x y z
N MET A 1 -24.86 -1.63 -12.65
CA MET A 1 -26.21 -1.09 -12.37
C MET A 1 -26.07 0.09 -11.41
N SER A 2 -26.82 1.16 -11.62
CA SER A 2 -26.88 2.30 -10.69
C SER A 2 -27.78 2.01 -9.50
N VAL A 3 -27.67 2.81 -8.44
CA VAL A 3 -28.56 2.71 -7.27
C VAL A 3 -30.01 3.04 -7.67
N VAL A 4 -30.96 2.23 -7.20
CA VAL A 4 -32.40 2.51 -7.28
C VAL A 4 -32.82 3.17 -5.97
N ALA A 5 -33.45 4.34 -6.05
CA ALA A 5 -33.87 5.12 -4.89
C ALA A 5 -35.30 5.62 -5.06
N LEU A 6 -35.99 5.88 -3.93
CA LEU A 6 -37.36 6.39 -3.91
C LEU A 6 -37.47 7.79 -4.55
N HIS A 7 -36.44 8.63 -4.36
CA HIS A 7 -36.38 9.98 -4.92
C HIS A 7 -35.43 10.04 -6.12
N PRO A 8 -35.77 10.82 -7.16
CA PRO A 8 -34.87 11.06 -8.28
C PRO A 8 -33.60 11.79 -7.83
N GLY A 9 -32.49 11.56 -8.53
CA GLY A 9 -31.23 12.28 -8.28
C GLY A 9 -30.43 11.79 -7.07
N TYR A 10 -30.59 10.53 -6.67
CA TYR A 10 -29.81 9.95 -5.57
C TYR A 10 -28.30 10.00 -5.85
N THR A 11 -27.64 10.92 -5.15
CA THR A 11 -26.20 11.17 -5.22
C THR A 11 -25.69 11.56 -3.84
N GLY A 12 -24.37 11.50 -3.65
CA GLY A 12 -23.72 11.92 -2.41
C GLY A 12 -22.27 12.31 -2.67
N THR A 13 -21.69 13.06 -1.75
CA THR A 13 -20.25 13.35 -1.78
C THR A 13 -19.48 12.11 -1.35
N VAL A 14 -18.41 11.78 -2.07
CA VAL A 14 -17.45 10.75 -1.62
C VAL A 14 -16.92 11.17 -0.24
N ALA A 15 -17.06 10.29 0.76
CA ALA A 15 -16.80 10.66 2.16
C ALA A 15 -15.30 10.72 2.49
N ASP A 16 -14.48 10.07 1.67
CA ASP A 16 -13.05 9.84 1.86
C ASP A 16 -12.24 10.42 0.69
N THR A 17 -12.59 11.62 0.23
CA THR A 17 -11.77 12.36 -0.75
C THR A 17 -10.42 12.79 -0.16
N GLU A 18 -9.38 12.91 -1.01
CA GLU A 18 -8.00 13.18 -0.57
C GLU A 18 -7.87 14.48 0.24
N ASP A 19 -8.63 15.52 -0.11
CA ASP A 19 -8.64 16.82 0.58
C ASP A 19 -9.02 16.73 2.07
N ARG A 20 -9.68 15.65 2.50
CA ARG A 20 -10.04 15.39 3.90
C ARG A 20 -8.91 14.85 4.76
N PHE A 21 -7.76 14.55 4.17
CA PHE A 21 -6.61 13.94 4.87
C PHE A 21 -5.48 14.94 5.14
N HIS A 22 -5.79 16.25 5.17
CA HIS A 22 -4.89 17.31 5.65
C HIS A 22 -3.49 17.32 4.99
N GLY A 23 -3.46 17.14 3.67
CA GLY A 23 -2.22 17.10 2.88
C GLY A 23 -1.58 15.71 2.77
N ASN A 24 -2.15 14.70 3.42
CA ASN A 24 -1.80 13.30 3.22
C ASN A 24 -2.76 12.63 2.22
N ARG A 25 -2.38 11.46 1.75
CA ARG A 25 -3.24 10.52 1.02
C ARG A 25 -3.20 9.15 1.65
N LEU A 26 -4.29 8.40 1.51
CA LEU A 26 -4.31 7.01 1.96
C LEU A 26 -3.61 6.12 0.95
N LEU A 27 -2.69 5.29 1.41
CA LEU A 27 -2.16 4.16 0.64
C LEU A 27 -2.47 2.87 1.36
N TYR A 28 -2.90 1.87 0.60
CA TYR A 28 -3.01 0.49 1.07
C TYR A 28 -1.74 -0.25 0.69
N ILE A 29 -1.06 -0.84 1.66
CA ILE A 29 0.20 -1.54 1.46
C ILE A 29 -0.01 -2.98 1.93
N GLY A 30 0.24 -3.94 1.05
CA GLY A 30 0.18 -5.37 1.36
C GLY A 30 1.51 -6.05 1.16
N TRP A 31 1.90 -6.91 2.10
CA TRP A 31 3.00 -7.83 1.92
C TRP A 31 2.44 -9.21 1.59
N GLU A 32 2.60 -9.62 0.34
CA GLU A 32 2.10 -10.91 -0.15
C GLU A 32 2.80 -12.06 0.55
N ASP A 33 2.06 -13.15 0.77
CA ASP A 33 2.53 -14.37 1.43
C ASP A 33 2.94 -14.19 2.91
N HIS A 34 2.43 -13.15 3.59
CA HIS A 34 2.74 -12.77 4.99
C HIS A 34 1.46 -12.37 5.79
N LEU A 35 0.58 -13.35 5.98
CA LEU A 35 -0.74 -13.32 6.62
C LEU A 35 -0.73 -13.18 8.15
N LEU A 36 0.45 -13.13 8.80
CA LEU A 36 0.56 -12.62 10.17
C LEU A 36 -0.12 -11.24 10.27
N PHE A 37 -0.03 -10.46 9.19
CA PHE A 37 -0.82 -9.26 8.99
C PHE A 37 -2.09 -9.64 8.23
N CYS A 38 -3.23 -9.58 8.92
CA CYS A 38 -4.50 -10.12 8.41
C CYS A 38 -5.05 -9.40 7.17
N ALA A 39 -4.56 -8.20 6.85
CA ALA A 39 -4.96 -7.40 5.71
C ALA A 39 -3.83 -6.42 5.31
N PRO A 40 -3.87 -5.87 4.08
CA PRO A 40 -3.09 -4.68 3.74
C PRO A 40 -3.34 -3.56 4.75
N VAL A 41 -2.28 -2.90 5.20
CA VAL A 41 -2.41 -1.75 6.11
C VAL A 41 -2.81 -0.51 5.31
N CYS A 42 -3.59 0.37 5.92
CA CYS A 42 -3.95 1.66 5.35
C CYS A 42 -3.24 2.77 6.12
N LEU A 43 -2.40 3.54 5.43
CA LEU A 43 -1.59 4.58 6.04
C LEU A 43 -1.87 5.95 5.40
N PRO A 44 -2.07 7.01 6.19
CA PRO A 44 -2.07 8.38 5.70
C PRO A 44 -0.62 8.85 5.52
N LEU A 45 -0.18 9.04 4.28
CA LEU A 45 1.20 9.40 3.94
C LEU A 45 1.25 10.70 3.13
N PRO A 46 2.28 11.55 3.34
CA PRO A 46 2.49 12.73 2.51
C PRO A 46 2.76 12.31 1.05
N PRO A 47 2.07 12.88 0.04
CA PRO A 47 2.34 12.59 -1.37
C PRO A 47 3.79 12.84 -1.78
N SER A 48 4.45 13.79 -1.11
CA SER A 48 5.84 14.19 -1.33
C SER A 48 6.88 13.28 -0.69
N MET A 49 6.48 12.33 0.17
CA MET A 49 7.40 11.39 0.83
C MET A 49 8.18 10.59 -0.23
N PRO A 50 9.51 10.48 -0.15
CA PRO A 50 10.27 9.60 -1.03
C PRO A 50 9.87 8.14 -0.84
N PHE A 51 9.79 7.36 -1.93
CA PHE A 51 9.47 5.94 -1.83
C PHE A 51 10.52 5.17 -1.01
N GLY A 52 11.80 5.57 -1.08
CA GLY A 52 12.84 5.00 -0.22
C GLY A 52 12.60 5.23 1.28
N ALA A 53 12.05 6.39 1.66
CA ALA A 53 11.70 6.70 3.05
C ALA A 53 10.52 5.83 3.53
N LEU A 54 9.54 5.54 2.67
CA LEU A 54 8.50 4.56 2.98
C LEU A 54 9.12 3.21 3.38
N LEU A 55 10.10 2.71 2.62
CA LEU A 55 10.75 1.42 2.90
C LEU A 55 11.60 1.43 4.17
N GLY A 56 12.36 2.50 4.41
CA GLY A 56 13.34 2.57 5.49
C GLY A 56 12.79 3.08 6.83
N GLU A 57 11.75 3.93 6.80
CA GLU A 57 11.28 4.64 7.99
C GLU A 57 9.87 4.21 8.43
N VAL A 58 9.03 3.78 7.47
CA VAL A 58 7.62 3.44 7.76
C VAL A 58 7.42 1.93 7.86
N LEU A 59 7.80 1.17 6.82
CA LEU A 59 7.54 -0.28 6.77
C LEU A 59 8.15 -1.09 7.93
N PRO A 60 9.31 -0.73 8.52
CA PRO A 60 9.82 -1.44 9.70
C PRO A 60 8.86 -1.36 10.90
N GLY A 61 8.19 -0.23 11.10
CA GLY A 61 7.19 -0.09 12.16
C GLY A 61 5.87 -0.82 11.87
N VAL A 62 5.61 -1.15 10.61
CA VAL A 62 4.39 -1.82 10.14
C VAL A 62 4.56 -3.33 10.14
N TYR A 63 5.65 -3.81 9.55
CA TYR A 63 5.88 -5.22 9.23
C TYR A 63 7.08 -5.84 9.95
N GLY A 64 7.85 -5.06 10.71
CA GLY A 64 9.07 -5.52 11.39
C GLY A 64 8.86 -6.59 12.46
N SER A 65 7.63 -6.85 12.90
CA SER A 65 7.32 -7.96 13.81
C SER A 65 7.40 -9.34 13.14
N HIS A 66 7.41 -9.41 11.81
CA HIS A 66 7.54 -10.67 11.08
C HIS A 66 9.02 -11.02 10.82
N PRO A 67 9.47 -12.27 11.10
CA PRO A 67 10.89 -12.66 11.05
C PRO A 67 11.54 -12.58 9.66
N ASP A 68 10.76 -12.64 8.57
CA ASP A 68 11.31 -12.46 7.22
C ASP A 68 11.57 -10.99 6.87
N PHE A 69 11.09 -10.02 7.65
CA PHE A 69 11.20 -8.60 7.29
C PHE A 69 12.66 -8.15 7.28
N GLU A 70 13.43 -8.59 8.28
CA GLU A 70 14.88 -8.34 8.37
C GLU A 70 15.68 -8.97 7.21
N LYS A 71 15.09 -9.91 6.48
CA LYS A 71 15.73 -10.63 5.35
C LYS A 71 15.37 -10.01 3.99
N ILE A 72 14.54 -8.96 3.97
CA ILE A 72 14.10 -8.35 2.72
C ILE A 72 15.30 -7.73 2.00
N ASP A 73 15.50 -8.17 0.76
CA ASP A 73 16.32 -7.49 -0.22
C ASP A 73 15.40 -6.70 -1.16
N TRP A 74 15.32 -5.38 -0.94
CA TRP A 74 14.43 -4.51 -1.70
C TRP A 74 14.73 -4.47 -3.20
N ALA A 75 15.96 -4.77 -3.62
CA ALA A 75 16.30 -4.86 -5.04
C ALA A 75 15.67 -6.09 -5.73
N LYS A 76 15.25 -7.10 -4.96
CA LYS A 76 14.55 -8.29 -5.44
C LYS A 76 13.03 -8.21 -5.26
N ALA A 77 12.53 -7.16 -4.61
CA ALA A 77 11.10 -7.00 -4.36
C ALA A 77 10.35 -6.79 -5.69
N GLN A 78 9.28 -7.57 -5.86
CA GLN A 78 8.34 -7.42 -6.96
C GLN A 78 7.16 -6.59 -6.48
N TRP A 79 6.87 -5.51 -7.20
CA TRP A 79 5.86 -4.53 -6.81
C TRP A 79 4.67 -4.54 -7.77
N PHE A 80 3.48 -4.33 -7.21
CA PHE A 80 2.22 -4.25 -7.93
C PHE A 80 1.42 -3.05 -7.45
N ASP A 81 0.88 -2.25 -8.38
CA ASP A 81 -0.16 -1.25 -8.08
C ASP A 81 -1.48 -1.75 -8.66
N SER A 82 -2.45 -2.01 -7.80
CA SER A 82 -3.78 -2.45 -8.18
C SER A 82 -3.75 -3.70 -9.08
N GLY A 83 -2.79 -4.60 -8.80
CA GLY A 83 -2.57 -5.86 -9.51
C GLY A 83 -1.68 -5.76 -10.77
N LYS A 84 -1.26 -4.55 -11.17
CA LYS A 84 -0.36 -4.35 -12.32
C LYS A 84 1.08 -4.23 -11.83
N PRO A 85 2.04 -4.95 -12.43
CA PRO A 85 3.45 -4.76 -12.11
C PRO A 85 3.88 -3.31 -12.30
N PHE A 86 4.64 -2.78 -11.34
CA PHE A 86 5.31 -1.48 -11.47
C PHE A 86 6.69 -1.52 -10.84
N THR A 87 7.54 -0.55 -11.16
CA THR A 87 8.90 -0.45 -10.61
C THR A 87 9.02 0.90 -9.92
N PRO A 88 8.93 0.96 -8.59
CA PRO A 88 9.10 2.21 -7.87
C PRO A 88 10.54 2.71 -7.97
N ASP A 89 10.68 4.02 -8.14
CA ASP A 89 11.94 4.74 -8.01
C ASP A 89 12.06 5.25 -6.55
N PRO A 90 13.04 4.74 -5.78
CA PRO A 90 13.20 5.08 -4.36
C PRO A 90 13.55 6.56 -4.14
N ALA A 91 14.12 7.25 -5.12
CA ALA A 91 14.48 8.66 -5.01
C ALA A 91 13.29 9.61 -5.28
N LYS A 92 12.25 9.13 -5.97
CA LYS A 92 11.05 9.90 -6.28
C LYS A 92 10.04 9.86 -5.16
N SER A 93 9.19 10.89 -5.12
CA SER A 93 8.07 10.93 -4.18
C SER A 93 7.04 9.83 -4.47
N LEU A 94 6.16 9.53 -3.51
CA LEU A 94 5.03 8.61 -3.72
C LEU A 94 4.16 9.08 -4.90
N ALA A 95 3.90 10.38 -4.99
CA ALA A 95 3.15 10.98 -6.09
C ALA A 95 3.86 10.87 -7.45
N ASP A 96 5.18 11.12 -7.49
CA ASP A 96 5.98 11.03 -8.73
C ASP A 96 6.21 9.58 -9.18
N ASN A 97 6.02 8.62 -8.29
CA ASN A 97 5.89 7.20 -8.60
C ASN A 97 4.51 6.83 -9.18
N GLY A 98 3.59 7.79 -9.30
CA GLY A 98 2.24 7.58 -9.83
C GLY A 98 1.23 7.06 -8.81
N LEU A 99 1.61 6.96 -7.52
CA LEU A 99 0.70 6.50 -6.48
C LEU A 99 -0.24 7.63 -6.07
N VAL A 100 -1.55 7.42 -6.21
CA VAL A 100 -2.60 8.40 -5.92
C VAL A 100 -3.37 8.04 -4.65
N HIS A 101 -4.31 8.88 -4.24
CA HIS A 101 -5.15 8.59 -3.09
C HIS A 101 -5.90 7.26 -3.26
N LYS A 102 -5.77 6.41 -2.24
CA LYS A 102 -6.27 5.03 -2.18
C LYS A 102 -5.64 4.07 -3.19
N SER A 103 -4.45 4.37 -3.74
CA SER A 103 -3.65 3.38 -4.45
C SER A 103 -3.38 2.17 -3.54
N VAL A 104 -3.42 0.97 -4.14
CA VAL A 104 -3.19 -0.30 -3.46
C VAL A 104 -1.90 -0.89 -3.98
N ILE A 105 -0.82 -0.74 -3.22
CA ILE A 105 0.46 -1.33 -3.53
C ILE A 105 0.63 -2.66 -2.79
N ARG A 106 1.17 -3.65 -3.49
CA ARG A 106 1.53 -4.94 -2.91
C ARG A 106 2.95 -5.27 -3.31
N PHE A 107 3.70 -5.87 -2.39
CA PHE A 107 5.02 -6.37 -2.69
C PHE A 107 5.19 -7.83 -2.26
N ARG A 108 6.04 -8.54 -2.98
CA ARG A 108 6.56 -9.85 -2.59
C ARG A 108 8.05 -9.91 -2.81
N VAL A 109 8.73 -10.71 -2.00
CA VAL A 109 10.16 -10.96 -2.15
C VAL A 109 10.33 -12.44 -2.46
N PRO A 110 10.73 -12.82 -3.68
CA PRO A 110 10.93 -14.22 -4.04
C PRO A 110 11.86 -14.92 -3.04
N GLY A 111 11.37 -16.02 -2.45
CA GLY A 111 12.10 -16.78 -1.42
C GLY A 111 11.65 -16.51 0.01
N LEU A 112 10.93 -15.42 0.27
CA LEU A 112 10.28 -15.13 1.55
C LEU A 112 8.78 -15.41 1.40
N LYS A 113 8.27 -16.40 2.13
CA LYS A 113 6.88 -16.92 1.97
C LYS A 113 6.19 -17.11 3.33
N GLY A 114 6.56 -16.29 4.31
CA GLY A 114 6.06 -16.42 5.66
C GLY A 114 6.55 -17.68 6.40
N ILE A 115 5.89 -17.96 7.50
CA ILE A 115 6.28 -18.95 8.49
C ILE A 115 5.78 -20.34 8.08
N LYS A 116 6.69 -21.33 8.09
CA LYS A 116 6.37 -22.77 7.99
C LYS A 116 5.46 -23.16 6.80
N GLY A 117 5.51 -22.41 5.71
CA GLY A 117 4.73 -22.68 4.50
C GLY A 117 3.23 -22.38 4.62
N SER A 118 2.78 -21.72 5.70
CA SER A 118 1.40 -21.25 5.85
C SER A 118 1.19 -19.83 5.33
N ALA A 119 2.24 -19.20 4.80
CA ALA A 119 2.25 -17.80 4.44
C ALA A 119 1.88 -16.89 5.63
N SER A 120 2.08 -17.32 6.88
CA SER A 120 1.82 -16.51 8.08
C SER A 120 3.02 -15.64 8.36
#